data_AF-I2JBW0-F1
#
_entry.id   AF-I2JBW0-F1
#
_cell.length_a   1.000
_cell.length_b   1.000
_cell.length_c   1.000
_cell.angle_alpha   90.00
_cell.angle_beta   90.00
_cell.angle_gamma   90.00
#
_symmetry.space_group_name_H-M   'P 1'
#
loop_
_entity.id
_entity.type
_entity.pdbx_description
1 polymer ?
#
loop_
_entity_poly.entity_id
_entity_poly.type
_entity_poly.pdbx_seq_one_letter_code
_entity_poly.pdbx_strand_id
1 'polypeptide(L)'
;MKYSRDQILERMKDRGIEKDNFFICGISDWEVDKIMSLDEVYLLKKAVLELYDGDEYIVKFQLQRYIPVTKIATTYYRFCSKDEVDTIFELTKELDYKSVIDYFFKCGNWVTVFQGFINQGEVLNTPNGFYRKVSF
;
A
#
# COMPACT_ATOMS: atom_id res chain seq x y z
N MET A 1 -11.98 14.11 1.10
CA MET A 1 -11.94 15.01 2.29
C MET A 1 -12.14 16.47 1.89
N LYS A 2 -13.21 17.09 2.41
CA LYS A 2 -13.66 18.46 2.07
C LYS A 2 -12.77 19.59 2.62
N TYR A 3 -12.16 19.39 3.79
CA TYR A 3 -11.35 20.41 4.46
C TYR A 3 -9.85 20.12 4.30
N SER A 4 -9.02 21.16 4.27
CA SER A 4 -7.56 21.01 4.34
C SER A 4 -7.10 20.69 5.77
N ARG A 5 -5.87 20.19 5.90
CA ARG A 5 -5.26 19.93 7.20
C ARG A 5 -5.21 21.20 8.05
N ASP A 6 -4.80 22.31 7.45
CA ASP A 6 -4.68 23.59 8.16
C ASP A 6 -6.03 24.13 8.63
N GLN A 7 -7.09 23.98 7.82
CA GLN A 7 -8.46 24.36 8.23
C GLN A 7 -8.96 23.56 9.44
N ILE A 8 -8.57 22.28 9.55
CA ILE A 8 -8.90 21.46 10.71
C ILE A 8 -8.07 21.90 11.92
N LEU A 9 -6.77 22.12 11.74
CA LEU A 9 -5.87 22.57 12.81
C LEU A 9 -6.29 23.93 13.39
N GLU A 10 -6.70 24.89 12.55
CA GLU A 10 -7.25 26.18 13.00
C GLU A 10 -8.50 25.98 13.87
N ARG A 11 -9.46 25.17 13.42
CA ARG A 11 -10.67 24.88 14.21
C ARG A 11 -10.39 24.16 15.52
N MET A 12 -9.36 23.30 15.55
CA MET A 12 -8.93 22.63 16.78
C MET A 12 -8.36 23.64 17.77
N LYS A 13 -7.50 24.55 17.29
CA LYS A 13 -6.92 25.64 18.08
C LYS A 13 -8.01 26.54 18.67
N ASP A 14 -9.00 26.93 17.86
CA ASP A 14 -10.13 27.76 18.31
C ASP A 14 -10.97 27.09 19.41
N ARG A 15 -10.96 25.75 19.46
CA ARG A 15 -11.68 24.94 20.45
C ARG A 15 -10.81 24.51 21.63
N GLY A 16 -9.54 24.94 21.68
CA GLY A 16 -8.59 24.53 22.72
C GLY A 16 -8.24 23.04 22.68
N ILE A 17 -8.35 22.39 21.52
CA ILE A 17 -8.00 20.97 21.34
C ILE A 17 -6.55 20.88 20.89
N GLU A 18 -5.71 20.25 21.70
CA GLU A 18 -4.33 19.94 21.33
C GLU A 18 -4.28 18.84 20.27
N LYS A 19 -3.35 18.99 19.32
CA LYS A 19 -3.19 18.06 18.20
C LYS A 19 -2.97 16.63 18.64
N ASP A 20 -2.17 16.44 19.68
CA ASP A 20 -1.77 15.12 20.18
C ASP A 20 -2.92 14.39 20.91
N ASN A 21 -3.99 15.12 21.25
CA ASN A 21 -5.20 14.57 21.87
C ASN A 21 -6.32 14.31 20.85
N PHE A 22 -6.06 14.53 19.56
CA PHE A 22 -7.04 14.34 18.49
C PHE A 22 -6.68 13.15 17.60
N PHE A 23 -7.60 12.18 17.53
CA PHE A 23 -7.43 10.98 16.74
C PHE A 23 -8.62 10.77 15.80
N ILE A 24 -8.33 10.21 14.64
CA ILE A 24 -9.32 9.70 13.70
C ILE A 24 -9.49 8.22 14.04
N CYS A 25 -10.69 7.84 14.49
CA CYS A 25 -10.96 6.45 14.90
C CYS A 25 -11.11 5.50 13.69
N GLY A 26 -11.36 6.03 12.50
CA GLY A 26 -11.53 5.22 11.31
C GLY A 26 -11.96 6.04 10.10
N ILE A 27 -12.14 5.35 8.98
CA ILE A 27 -12.66 5.90 7.72
C ILE A 27 -13.83 5.03 7.30
N SER A 28 -15.06 5.49 7.55
CA SER A 28 -16.29 4.70 7.35
C SER A 28 -16.48 4.25 5.90
N ASP A 29 -16.22 5.14 4.93
CA ASP A 29 -16.33 4.82 3.49
C ASP A 29 -15.37 3.70 3.05
N TRP A 30 -14.28 3.52 3.82
CA TRP A 30 -13.27 2.50 3.58
C TRP A 30 -13.46 1.27 4.45
N GLU A 31 -14.45 1.26 5.35
CA GLU A 31 -14.68 0.19 6.33
C GLU A 31 -13.40 -0.09 7.15
N VAL A 32 -12.69 0.98 7.52
CA VAL A 32 -11.47 0.91 8.31
C VAL A 32 -11.76 1.42 9.72
N ASP A 33 -11.60 0.54 10.70
CA ASP A 33 -11.61 0.87 12.12
C ASP A 33 -10.16 0.83 12.64
N LYS A 34 -9.47 1.96 12.50
CA LYS A 34 -8.06 2.13 12.84
C LYS A 34 -7.84 3.53 13.36
N ILE A 35 -7.31 3.60 14.58
CA ILE A 35 -6.87 4.85 15.20
C ILE A 35 -5.67 5.38 14.40
N MET A 36 -5.81 6.61 13.92
CA MET A 36 -4.78 7.32 13.17
C MET A 36 -4.70 8.77 13.63
N SER A 37 -3.51 9.34 13.54
CA SER A 37 -3.32 10.79 13.67
C SER A 37 -3.92 11.53 12.47
N LEU A 38 -4.18 12.83 12.65
CA LEU A 38 -4.58 13.71 11.53
C LEU A 38 -3.54 13.65 10.40
N ASP A 39 -2.25 13.61 10.73
CA ASP A 39 -1.15 13.61 9.78
C ASP A 39 -1.12 12.34 8.93
N GLU A 40 -1.34 11.18 9.54
CA GLU A 40 -1.45 9.91 8.83
C GLU A 40 -2.58 9.93 7.81
N VAL A 41 -3.74 10.47 8.16
CA VAL A 41 -4.88 10.48 7.24
C VAL A 41 -4.67 11.43 6.07
N TYR A 42 -4.03 12.58 6.28
CA TYR A 42 -3.62 13.44 5.17
C TYR A 42 -2.46 12.86 4.34
N LEU A 43 -1.59 12.05 4.94
CA LEU A 43 -0.57 11.29 4.21
C LEU A 43 -1.21 10.24 3.29
N LEU A 44 -2.24 9.52 3.76
CA LEU A 44 -3.02 8.60 2.92
C LEU A 44 -3.71 9.33 1.77
N LYS A 45 -4.34 10.50 2.04
CA LYS A 45 -4.94 11.34 0.99
C LYS A 45 -3.91 11.72 -0.07
N LYS A 46 -2.72 12.12 0.34
CA LYS A 46 -1.62 12.47 -0.58
C LYS A 46 -1.17 11.26 -1.40
N ALA A 47 -1.00 10.09 -0.76
CA ALA A 47 -0.64 8.85 -1.43
C ALA A 47 -1.67 8.46 -2.52
N VAL A 48 -2.97 8.53 -2.22
CA VAL A 48 -4.03 8.24 -3.21
C VAL A 48 -3.93 9.17 -4.42
N LEU A 49 -3.78 10.48 -4.19
CA LEU A 49 -3.76 11.46 -5.28
C LEU A 49 -2.48 11.41 -6.11
N GLU A 50 -1.31 11.26 -5.48
CA GLU A 50 -0.02 11.41 -6.15
C GLU A 50 0.59 10.08 -6.61
N LEU A 51 0.33 8.96 -5.91
CA LEU A 51 0.92 7.66 -6.23
C LEU A 51 -0.03 6.75 -7.02
N TYR A 52 -1.34 6.94 -6.82
CA TYR A 52 -2.38 6.08 -7.40
C TYR A 52 -3.37 6.84 -8.31
N ASP A 53 -3.04 8.07 -8.72
CA ASP A 53 -3.86 8.86 -9.67
C ASP A 53 -5.33 9.01 -9.26
N GLY A 54 -5.59 9.02 -7.95
CA GLY A 54 -6.93 9.10 -7.36
C GLY A 54 -7.60 7.75 -7.09
N ASP A 55 -7.03 6.62 -7.51
CA ASP A 55 -7.55 5.29 -7.17
C ASP A 55 -7.17 4.91 -5.72
N GLU A 56 -8.19 4.79 -4.87
CA GLU A 56 -8.03 4.46 -3.46
C GLU A 56 -7.92 2.96 -3.17
N TYR A 57 -8.14 2.08 -4.16
CA TYR A 57 -8.28 0.64 -3.94
C TYR A 57 -7.11 0.03 -3.16
N ILE A 58 -5.87 0.28 -3.59
CA ILE A 58 -4.68 -0.32 -2.97
C ILE A 58 -4.41 0.25 -1.58
N VAL A 59 -4.67 1.54 -1.38
CA VAL A 59 -4.53 2.20 -0.08
C VAL A 59 -5.56 1.63 0.89
N LYS A 60 -6.84 1.56 0.49
CA LYS A 60 -7.91 0.94 1.25
C LYS A 60 -7.60 -0.53 1.57
N PHE A 61 -7.21 -1.31 0.57
CA PHE A 61 -6.92 -2.74 0.69
C PHE A 61 -5.83 -3.04 1.73
N GLN A 62 -4.75 -2.24 1.72
CA GLN A 62 -3.67 -2.37 2.69
C GLN A 62 -4.09 -1.89 4.08
N LEU A 63 -4.86 -0.81 4.16
CA LEU A 63 -5.29 -0.25 5.44
C LEU A 63 -6.24 -1.19 6.18
N GLN A 64 -7.15 -1.85 5.46
CA GLN A 64 -8.03 -2.91 5.98
C GLN A 64 -7.26 -4.14 6.50
N ARG A 65 -5.99 -4.31 6.09
CA ARG A 65 -5.07 -5.36 6.57
C ARG A 65 -4.10 -4.86 7.64
N TYR A 66 -4.43 -3.72 8.26
CA TYR A 66 -3.64 -3.11 9.33
C TYR A 66 -2.20 -2.75 8.93
N ILE A 67 -1.91 -2.59 7.63
CA ILE A 67 -0.61 -2.13 7.19
C ILE A 67 -0.36 -0.71 7.75
N PRO A 68 0.84 -0.40 8.29
CA PRO A 68 1.17 0.92 8.78
C PRO A 68 1.03 2.00 7.70
N VAL A 69 0.49 3.17 8.07
CA VAL A 69 0.25 4.26 7.12
C VAL A 69 1.54 4.71 6.45
N THR A 70 2.62 4.80 7.22
CA THR A 70 3.97 5.11 6.71
C THR A 70 4.40 4.12 5.63
N LYS A 71 4.19 2.81 5.85
CA LYS A 71 4.53 1.76 4.86
C LYS A 71 3.70 1.88 3.59
N ILE A 72 2.41 2.19 3.69
CA ILE A 72 1.53 2.42 2.53
C ILE A 72 2.00 3.64 1.73
N ALA A 73 2.43 4.70 2.41
CA ALA A 73 2.88 5.94 1.78
C ALA A 73 4.28 5.85 1.16
N THR A 74 5.14 4.94 1.64
CA THR A 74 6.51 4.75 1.11
C THR A 74 6.64 3.57 0.16
N THR A 75 5.62 2.71 0.06
CA THR A 75 5.62 1.54 -0.84
C THR A 75 4.41 1.61 -1.75
N TYR A 76 4.65 1.89 -3.03
CA TYR A 76 3.58 1.97 -4.02
C TYR A 76 3.58 0.77 -4.97
N TYR A 77 2.38 0.35 -5.33
CA TYR A 77 2.16 -0.81 -6.20
C TYR A 77 1.37 -0.40 -7.43
N ARG A 78 1.66 -1.05 -8.57
CA ARG A 78 0.88 -0.90 -9.80
C ARG A 78 0.38 -2.25 -10.26
N PHE A 79 -0.81 -2.26 -10.85
CA PHE A 79 -1.41 -3.48 -11.39
C PHE A 79 -0.43 -4.14 -12.37
N CYS A 80 -0.27 -5.45 -12.26
CA CYS A 80 0.64 -6.24 -13.09
C CYS A 80 -0.15 -7.21 -13.98
N SER A 81 -0.74 -8.25 -13.39
CA SER A 81 -1.53 -9.26 -14.10
C SER A 81 -2.50 -9.95 -13.14
N LYS A 82 -3.40 -10.77 -13.68
CA LYS A 82 -4.21 -11.74 -12.92
C LYS A 82 -3.61 -13.15 -12.93
N ASP A 83 -2.54 -13.35 -13.69
CA ASP A 83 -1.83 -14.61 -13.84
C ASP A 83 -0.47 -14.56 -13.10
N GLU A 84 -0.14 -15.63 -12.38
CA GLU A 84 1.10 -15.70 -11.60
C GLU A 84 2.33 -15.79 -12.50
N VAL A 85 2.24 -16.47 -13.65
CA VAL A 85 3.35 -16.62 -14.60
C VAL A 85 3.69 -15.29 -15.25
N ASP A 86 2.68 -14.55 -15.73
CA ASP A 86 2.87 -13.21 -16.27
C ASP A 86 3.48 -12.26 -15.22
N THR A 87 3.03 -12.39 -13.97
CA THR A 87 3.54 -11.56 -12.86
C THR A 87 5.01 -11.87 -12.58
N ILE A 88 5.41 -13.14 -12.50
CA ILE A 88 6.83 -13.48 -12.32
C ILE A 88 7.66 -13.04 -13.52
N PHE A 89 7.15 -13.22 -14.75
CA PHE A 89 7.86 -12.78 -15.94
C PHE A 89 8.17 -11.27 -15.86
N GLU A 90 7.17 -10.45 -15.51
CA GLU A 90 7.37 -9.01 -15.33
C GLU A 90 8.34 -8.65 -14.19
N LEU A 91 8.33 -9.38 -13.08
CA LEU A 91 9.24 -9.14 -11.94
C LEU A 91 10.69 -9.50 -12.25
N THR A 92 10.89 -10.49 -13.12
CA THR A 92 12.20 -11.07 -13.41
C THR A 92 12.78 -10.62 -14.74
N LYS A 93 12.07 -9.81 -15.52
CA LYS A 93 12.46 -9.42 -16.89
C LYS A 93 13.80 -8.70 -16.99
N GLU A 94 14.25 -8.06 -15.91
CA GLU A 94 15.55 -7.35 -15.83
C GLU A 94 16.65 -8.20 -15.18
N LEU A 95 16.31 -9.40 -14.68
CA LEU A 95 17.26 -10.32 -14.08
C LEU A 95 17.86 -11.25 -15.14
N ASP A 96 19.07 -11.72 -14.89
CA ASP A 96 19.68 -12.74 -15.74
C ASP A 96 19.03 -14.11 -15.51
N TYR A 97 18.94 -14.90 -16.59
CA TYR A 97 18.30 -16.22 -16.56
C TYR A 97 18.89 -17.17 -15.51
N LYS A 98 20.20 -17.08 -15.21
CA LYS A 98 20.83 -17.96 -14.23
C LYS A 98 20.33 -17.64 -12.83
N SER A 99 20.28 -16.37 -12.45
CA SER A 99 19.72 -15.93 -11.16
C SER A 99 18.27 -16.38 -10.97
N VAL A 100 17.45 -16.30 -12.02
CA VAL A 100 16.06 -16.77 -11.97
C VAL A 100 16.00 -18.28 -11.76
N ILE A 101 16.74 -19.07 -12.54
CA ILE A 101 16.77 -20.54 -12.41
C ILE A 101 17.30 -20.96 -11.03
N ASP A 102 18.37 -20.35 -10.54
CA ASP A 102 18.97 -20.65 -9.24
C ASP A 102 17.96 -20.37 -8.11
N TYR A 103 17.20 -19.29 -8.20
CA TYR A 103 16.14 -18.97 -7.25
C TYR A 103 15.03 -20.02 -7.24
N PHE A 104 14.52 -20.38 -8.43
CA PHE A 104 13.49 -21.41 -8.58
C PHE A 104 13.95 -22.75 -8.02
N PHE A 105 15.19 -23.16 -8.31
CA PHE A 105 15.76 -24.39 -7.80
C PHE A 105 15.88 -24.37 -6.28
N LYS A 106 16.31 -23.25 -5.69
CA LYS A 106 16.41 -23.08 -4.24
C LYS A 106 15.06 -23.15 -3.53
N CYS A 107 14.00 -22.60 -4.13
CA CYS A 107 12.64 -22.63 -3.58
C CYS A 107 11.96 -24.00 -3.71
N GLY A 108 12.39 -24.83 -4.67
CA GLY A 108 11.95 -26.22 -4.84
C GLY A 108 10.55 -26.42 -5.43
N ASN A 109 9.65 -25.42 -5.35
CA ASN A 109 8.34 -25.45 -6.02
C ASN A 109 7.80 -24.04 -6.30
N TRP A 110 6.87 -23.95 -7.26
CA TRP A 110 6.25 -22.72 -7.74
C TRP A 110 5.57 -21.90 -6.63
N VAL A 111 4.80 -22.56 -5.76
CA VAL A 111 4.08 -21.89 -4.67
C VAL A 111 5.04 -21.14 -3.75
N THR A 112 6.18 -21.76 -3.45
CA THR A 112 7.21 -21.17 -2.58
C THR A 112 7.92 -19.99 -3.27
N VAL A 113 8.15 -20.08 -4.59
CA VAL A 113 8.69 -18.97 -5.40
C VAL A 113 7.76 -17.77 -5.33
N PHE A 114 6.47 -17.95 -5.68
CA PHE A 114 5.53 -16.84 -5.74
C PHE A 114 5.25 -16.23 -4.36
N GLN A 115 5.07 -17.07 -3.34
CA GLN A 115 4.92 -16.62 -1.96
C GLN A 115 6.16 -15.86 -1.46
N GLY A 116 7.35 -16.19 -1.97
CA GLY A 116 8.59 -15.45 -1.70
C GLY A 116 8.49 -13.97 -2.08
N PHE A 117 8.01 -13.68 -3.30
CA PHE A 117 7.78 -12.30 -3.76
C PHE A 117 6.71 -11.56 -2.94
N ILE A 118 5.64 -12.26 -2.56
CA ILE A 118 4.61 -11.69 -1.67
C ILE A 118 5.18 -11.34 -0.30
N ASN A 119 5.93 -12.26 0.30
CA ASN A 119 6.53 -12.08 1.64
C ASN A 119 7.56 -10.97 1.67
N GLN A 120 8.30 -10.77 0.57
CA GLN A 120 9.23 -9.65 0.42
C GLN A 120 8.54 -8.31 0.15
N GLY A 121 7.24 -8.31 -0.17
CA GLY A 121 6.48 -7.13 -0.54
C GLY A 121 6.78 -6.66 -1.97
N GLU A 122 7.32 -7.52 -2.82
CA GLU A 122 7.49 -7.24 -4.26
C GLU A 122 6.18 -7.42 -5.02
N VAL A 123 5.28 -8.27 -4.50
CA VAL A 123 3.92 -8.47 -5.02
C VAL A 123 2.90 -8.28 -3.91
N LEU A 124 1.88 -7.49 -4.20
CA LEU A 124 0.66 -7.43 -3.42
C LEU A 124 -0.41 -8.30 -4.11
N ASN A 125 -0.79 -9.40 -3.44
CA ASN A 125 -1.86 -10.28 -3.89
C ASN A 125 -3.23 -9.74 -3.42
N THR A 126 -4.11 -9.44 -4.38
CA THR A 126 -5.44 -8.90 -4.13
C THR A 126 -6.51 -9.69 -4.89
N PRO A 127 -7.79 -9.62 -4.49
CA PRO A 127 -8.89 -10.18 -5.28
C PRO A 127 -8.98 -9.65 -6.73
N ASN A 128 -8.44 -8.46 -7.00
CA ASN A 128 -8.46 -7.86 -8.34
C ASN A 128 -7.28 -8.31 -9.23
N GLY A 129 -6.31 -9.02 -8.65
CA GLY A 129 -5.09 -9.49 -9.30
C GLY A 129 -3.84 -9.13 -8.51
N PHE A 130 -2.70 -9.29 -9.17
CA PHE A 130 -1.37 -9.05 -8.62
C PHE A 130 -0.91 -7.64 -8.96
N TYR A 131 -0.43 -6.94 -7.94
CA TYR A 131 0.16 -5.62 -8.10
C TYR A 131 1.64 -5.72 -7.76
N ARG A 132 2.51 -5.26 -8.66
CA ARG A 132 3.95 -5.26 -8.42
C ARG A 132 4.36 -3.97 -7.74
N LYS A 133 5.30 -4.07 -6.82
CA LYS A 133 5.97 -2.91 -6.24
C LYS A 133 6.71 -2.18 -7.36
N VAL A 134 6.71 -0.86 -7.29
CA VAL A 134 7.42 -0.04 -8.25
C VAL A 134 8.64 0.58 -7.57
N SER A 135 9.79 0.41 -8.20
CA SER A 135 11.05 0.99 -7.76
C SER A 135 11.17 2.41 -8.31
N PHE A 136 11.51 3.36 -7.44
CA PHE A 136 11.89 4.72 -7.81
C PHE A 136 13.36 4.78 -8.24
#